data_AF-A0A1Y2TJ57-F1
#
_entry.id   AF-A0A1Y2TJ57-F1
#
_cell.length_a   1.000
_cell.length_b   1.000
_cell.length_c   1.000
_cell.angle_alpha   90.00
_cell.angle_beta   90.00
_cell.angle_gamma   90.00
#
_symmetry.space_group_name_H-M   'P 1'
#
loop_
_entity.id
_entity.type
_entity.pdbx_description
1 polymer ?
#
loop_
_entity_poly.entity_id
_entity_poly.type
_entity_poly.pdbx_seq_one_letter_code
_entity_poly.pdbx_strand_id
1 'polypeptide(L)'
;MHLTPSQLRQEASYFEMDPGHVADADFHESPVDFDGSYLQQSPELAAQNDHLLREDSISLDARRLQAQHITEGYRDGITAGKAESIQAGFDEGFSIGAHIGLEAGRILGLLDGVANSRKECGFNNLAPTAQLLRDAKLELSIKFLFSEHIIIVNK
;
A
#
# COMPACT_ATOMS: atom_id res chain seq x y z
N MET A 1 2.49 12.40 -31.73
CA MET A 1 1.99 13.50 -30.88
C MET A 1 2.48 13.25 -29.48
N HIS A 2 3.53 13.97 -29.09
CA HIS A 2 4.24 13.86 -27.82
C HIS A 2 3.51 14.74 -26.79
N LEU A 3 2.95 14.13 -25.75
CA LEU A 3 2.33 14.84 -24.64
C LEU A 3 3.36 14.95 -23.50
N THR A 4 3.69 16.18 -23.13
CA THR A 4 4.61 16.51 -22.03
C THR A 4 3.96 16.27 -20.66
N PRO A 5 4.71 15.83 -19.64
CA PRO A 5 4.18 15.44 -18.33
C PRO A 5 3.96 16.65 -17.42
N SER A 6 3.01 17.53 -17.75
CA SER A 6 2.69 18.72 -16.95
C SER A 6 1.38 18.62 -16.14
N GLN A 7 0.84 17.41 -15.91
CA GLN A 7 -0.44 17.25 -15.19
C GLN A 7 -0.46 16.23 -14.03
N LEU A 8 0.69 15.86 -13.47
CA LEU A 8 0.72 15.12 -12.18
C LEU A 8 1.29 16.00 -11.06
N ARG A 9 0.77 17.24 -10.95
CA ARG A 9 1.09 18.17 -9.88
C ARG A 9 -0.17 18.48 -9.07
N GLN A 10 -0.68 17.49 -8.35
CA GLN A 10 -1.53 17.71 -7.17
C GLN A 10 -1.52 16.41 -6.35
N GLU A 11 -1.41 16.56 -5.02
CA GLU A 11 -1.36 15.50 -4.01
C GLU A 11 0.00 14.87 -3.69
N ALA A 12 1.00 15.69 -3.35
CA ALA A 12 2.07 15.28 -2.44
C ALA A 12 2.22 16.36 -1.36
N SER A 13 1.43 16.24 -0.30
CA SER A 13 1.58 17.03 0.93
C SER A 13 2.90 16.60 1.61
N TYR A 14 3.97 17.33 1.33
CA TYR A 14 5.22 17.22 2.05
C TYR A 14 5.11 18.03 3.34
N PHE A 15 5.33 17.36 4.47
CA PHE A 15 5.59 18.01 5.74
C PHE A 15 6.92 18.76 5.62
N GLU A 16 6.86 20.08 5.55
CA GLU A 16 8.00 20.98 5.44
C GLU A 16 8.63 21.14 6.82
N MET A 17 9.83 20.57 7.00
CA MET A 17 10.65 20.79 8.19
C MET A 17 11.42 22.10 8.01
N ASP A 18 11.08 23.10 8.82
CA ASP A 18 11.77 24.39 8.91
C ASP A 18 13.18 24.22 9.53
N PRO A 19 14.27 24.56 8.83
CA PRO A 19 15.63 24.40 9.35
C PRO A 19 16.08 25.60 10.21
N GLY A 20 15.16 26.45 10.68
CA GLY A 20 15.48 27.72 11.33
C GLY A 20 15.20 27.81 12.82
N HIS A 21 15.73 26.91 13.68
CA HIS A 21 15.85 27.21 15.11
C HIS A 21 16.86 26.32 15.86
N VAL A 22 18.11 26.77 15.92
CA VAL A 22 19.02 26.36 17.00
C VAL A 22 19.50 27.65 17.66
N ALA A 23 18.92 27.94 18.83
CA ALA A 23 19.25 29.08 19.66
C ALA A 23 20.63 28.86 20.33
N ASP A 24 21.45 29.91 20.22
CA ASP A 24 22.39 30.43 21.22
C ASP A 24 23.26 29.43 22.00
N ALA A 25 24.49 29.27 21.54
CA ALA A 25 25.63 28.90 22.39
C ALA A 25 26.83 29.79 22.03
N ASP A 26 27.03 30.84 22.83
CA ASP A 26 28.23 31.67 22.83
C ASP A 26 29.46 30.81 23.15
N PHE A 27 30.37 30.65 22.18
CA PHE A 27 31.75 30.24 22.43
C PHE A 27 32.69 31.25 21.78
N HIS A 28 33.23 32.12 22.62
CA HIS A 28 34.30 33.05 22.29
C HIS A 28 35.63 32.30 22.38
N GLU A 29 36.12 31.75 21.27
CA GLU A 29 37.49 31.21 21.17
C GLU A 29 38.33 32.17 20.33
N SER A 30 39.47 32.55 20.90
CA SER A 30 40.38 33.56 20.35
C SER A 30 41.15 32.95 19.18
N PRO A 31 41.47 33.70 18.11
CA PRO A 31 42.33 33.19 17.05
C PRO A 31 43.71 32.87 17.62
N VAL A 32 44.03 31.59 17.75
CA VAL A 32 45.42 31.16 17.90
C VAL A 32 46.08 31.27 16.53
N ASP A 33 47.02 32.22 16.41
CA ASP A 33 47.94 32.31 15.29
C ASP A 33 48.79 31.04 15.25
N PHE A 34 48.29 30.00 14.57
CA PHE A 34 49.05 28.79 14.29
C PHE A 34 49.82 29.02 12.98
N ASP A 35 51.08 29.43 13.13
CA ASP A 35 51.99 29.68 12.04
C ASP A 35 52.22 28.39 11.26
N GLY A 36 51.96 28.43 9.95
CA GLY A 36 52.09 27.30 9.03
C GLY A 36 53.54 26.85 8.79
N SER A 37 54.33 26.63 9.83
CA SER A 37 55.77 26.32 9.75
C SER A 37 56.11 24.83 9.90
N TYR A 38 55.13 23.93 10.08
CA TYR A 38 55.39 22.47 10.20
C TYR A 38 55.07 21.64 8.95
N LEU A 39 54.70 22.27 7.83
CA LEU A 39 54.68 21.59 6.53
C LEU A 39 56.11 21.46 5.98
N GLN A 40 56.99 20.82 6.75
CA GLN A 40 58.18 20.18 6.22
C GLN A 40 57.72 18.89 5.52
N GLN A 41 57.31 19.04 4.27
CA GLN A 41 56.91 17.96 3.37
C GLN A 41 58.05 16.93 3.25
N SER A 42 57.81 15.72 3.77
CA SER A 42 58.47 14.52 3.26
C SER A 42 57.63 14.01 2.07
N PRO A 43 58.18 13.86 0.85
CA PRO A 43 57.41 13.45 -0.34
C PRO A 43 56.80 12.04 -0.22
N GLU A 44 57.34 11.18 0.65
CA GLU A 44 56.86 9.82 0.86
C GLU A 44 55.49 9.79 1.57
N LEU A 45 55.27 10.65 2.57
CA LEU A 45 54.00 10.68 3.34
C LEU A 45 52.81 11.22 2.53
N ALA A 46 53.05 12.06 1.53
CA ALA A 46 51.98 12.57 0.66
C ALA A 46 51.37 11.47 -0.21
N ALA A 47 52.19 10.51 -0.68
CA ALA A 47 51.71 9.35 -1.42
C ALA A 47 50.97 8.33 -0.52
N GLN A 48 51.42 8.17 0.73
CA GLN A 48 50.71 7.36 1.72
C GLN A 48 49.34 7.97 2.10
N ASN A 49 49.26 9.30 2.26
CA ASN A 49 48.00 9.98 2.57
C ASN A 49 46.99 9.87 1.42
N ASP A 50 47.43 9.93 0.16
CA ASP A 50 46.55 9.79 -1.00
C ASP A 50 45.96 8.38 -1.14
N HIS A 51 46.73 7.34 -0.78
CA HIS A 51 46.22 5.97 -0.74
C HIS A 51 45.16 5.77 0.36
N LEU A 52 45.40 6.29 1.57
CA LEU A 52 44.47 6.17 2.69
C LEU A 52 43.17 6.96 2.47
N LEU A 53 43.24 8.18 1.91
CA LEU A 53 42.07 8.96 1.53
C LEU A 53 41.27 8.30 0.39
N ARG A 54 41.96 7.62 -0.53
CA ARG A 54 41.34 6.84 -1.60
C ARG A 54 40.66 5.57 -1.07
N GLU A 55 41.26 4.90 -0.09
CA GLU A 55 40.67 3.74 0.59
C GLU A 55 39.44 4.13 1.42
N ASP A 56 39.50 5.24 2.15
CA ASP A 56 38.37 5.76 2.92
C ASP A 56 37.23 6.26 2.05
N SER A 57 37.54 6.89 0.90
CA SER A 57 36.52 7.29 -0.08
C SER A 57 35.88 6.09 -0.77
N ILE A 58 36.66 5.09 -1.18
CA ILE A 58 36.13 3.83 -1.72
C ILE A 58 35.27 3.10 -0.67
N SER A 59 35.70 3.10 0.60
CA SER A 59 34.95 2.51 1.73
C SER A 59 33.65 3.26 2.02
N LEU A 60 33.67 4.59 1.94
CA LEU A 60 32.48 5.44 2.08
C LEU A 60 31.50 5.25 0.93
N ASP A 61 31.98 5.16 -0.30
CA ASP A 61 31.14 4.93 -1.48
C ASP A 61 30.55 3.51 -1.48
N ALA A 62 31.32 2.50 -1.07
CA ALA A 62 30.80 1.15 -0.85
C ALA A 62 29.70 1.12 0.22
N ARG A 63 29.87 1.84 1.34
CA ARG A 63 28.83 1.99 2.37
C ARG A 63 27.58 2.71 1.87
N ARG A 64 27.75 3.75 1.04
CA ARG A 64 26.63 4.48 0.42
C ARG A 64 25.85 3.60 -0.54
N LEU A 65 26.54 2.87 -1.41
CA LEU A 65 25.93 1.91 -2.33
C LEU A 65 25.20 0.80 -1.57
N GLN A 66 25.78 0.28 -0.49
CA GLN A 66 25.11 -0.70 0.37
C GLN A 66 23.83 -0.13 0.99
N ALA A 67 23.87 1.10 1.51
CA ALA A 67 22.69 1.76 2.08
C ALA A 67 21.60 1.98 1.01
N GLN A 68 21.98 2.35 -0.21
CA GLN A 68 21.08 2.50 -1.35
C GLN A 68 20.44 1.17 -1.71
N HIS A 69 21.21 0.10 -1.91
CA HIS A 69 20.69 -1.23 -2.22
C HIS A 69 19.80 -1.81 -1.12
N ILE A 70 20.12 -1.58 0.16
CA ILE A 70 19.26 -2.01 1.27
C ILE A 70 17.92 -1.27 1.23
N THR A 71 17.96 0.04 0.97
CA THR A 71 16.75 0.87 0.91
C THR A 71 15.88 0.50 -0.30
N GLU A 72 16.50 0.30 -1.45
CA GLU A 72 15.84 -0.13 -2.68
C GLU A 72 15.28 -1.55 -2.53
N GLY A 73 16.08 -2.50 -2.03
CA GLY A 73 15.62 -3.87 -1.78
C GLY A 73 14.49 -3.97 -0.75
N TYR A 74 14.50 -3.13 0.29
CA TYR A 74 13.38 -3.06 1.25
C TYR A 74 12.10 -2.53 0.58
N ARG A 75 12.21 -1.47 -0.24
CA ARG A 75 11.07 -0.93 -1.00
C ARG A 75 10.51 -1.94 -1.99
N ASP A 76 11.38 -2.62 -2.72
CA ASP A 76 11.01 -3.65 -3.68
C ASP A 76 10.37 -4.84 -2.98
N GLY A 77 10.92 -5.30 -1.85
CA GLY A 77 10.36 -6.38 -1.04
C GLY A 77 8.96 -6.07 -0.51
N ILE A 78 8.73 -4.86 0.02
CA ILE A 78 7.40 -4.43 0.47
C ILE A 78 6.42 -4.33 -0.70
N THR A 79 6.88 -3.83 -1.86
CA THR A 79 6.04 -3.69 -3.05
C THR A 79 5.66 -5.05 -3.61
N ALA A 80 6.62 -5.96 -3.74
CA ALA A 80 6.41 -7.33 -4.21
C ALA A 80 5.49 -8.09 -3.25
N GLY A 81 5.76 -8.06 -1.94
CA GLY A 81 4.93 -8.74 -0.95
C GLY A 81 3.49 -8.22 -0.93
N LYS A 82 3.28 -6.90 -1.08
CA LYS A 82 1.93 -6.33 -1.23
C LYS A 82 1.25 -6.80 -2.50
N ALA A 83 1.94 -6.76 -3.65
CA ALA A 83 1.37 -7.19 -4.91
C ALA A 83 1.00 -8.69 -4.91
N GLU A 84 1.86 -9.53 -4.33
CA GLU A 84 1.63 -10.97 -4.21
C GLU A 84 0.47 -11.30 -3.27
N SER A 85 0.41 -10.66 -2.10
CA SER A 85 -0.66 -10.89 -1.12
C SER A 85 -2.05 -10.45 -1.61
N ILE A 86 -2.13 -9.39 -2.44
CA ILE A 86 -3.39 -8.89 -2.98
C ILE A 86 -4.00 -9.87 -3.99
N GLN A 87 -3.20 -10.44 -4.89
CA GLN A 87 -3.73 -11.36 -5.90
C GLN A 87 -4.19 -12.67 -5.27
N ALA A 88 -3.39 -13.24 -4.36
CA ALA A 88 -3.78 -14.46 -3.64
C ALA A 88 -5.08 -14.26 -2.85
N GLY A 89 -5.22 -13.14 -2.14
CA GLY A 89 -6.46 -12.82 -1.42
C GLY A 89 -7.65 -12.58 -2.35
N PHE A 90 -7.44 -11.97 -3.53
CA PHE A 90 -8.48 -11.81 -4.54
C PHE A 90 -8.92 -13.16 -5.10
N ASP A 91 -8.00 -14.03 -5.50
CA ASP A 91 -8.32 -15.32 -6.10
C ASP A 91 -9.13 -16.22 -5.13
N GLU A 92 -8.72 -16.22 -3.86
CA GLU A 92 -9.43 -16.92 -2.79
C GLU A 92 -10.84 -16.32 -2.58
N GLY A 93 -10.93 -14.99 -2.41
CA GLY A 93 -12.21 -14.32 -2.19
C GLY A 93 -13.15 -14.38 -3.42
N PHE A 94 -12.61 -14.32 -4.63
CA PHE A 94 -13.37 -14.32 -5.87
C PHE A 94 -14.01 -15.68 -6.12
N SER A 95 -13.27 -16.78 -5.94
CA SER A 95 -13.82 -18.12 -6.15
C SER A 95 -15.00 -18.41 -5.21
N ILE A 96 -14.85 -18.07 -3.93
CA ILE A 96 -15.90 -18.22 -2.90
C ILE A 96 -17.08 -17.29 -3.20
N GLY A 97 -16.80 -16.00 -3.46
CA GLY A 97 -17.83 -15.00 -3.75
C GLY A 97 -18.62 -15.30 -5.02
N ALA A 98 -17.97 -15.81 -6.07
CA ALA A 98 -18.61 -16.22 -7.31
C ALA A 98 -19.57 -17.38 -7.10
N HIS A 99 -19.17 -18.40 -6.31
CA HIS A 99 -20.01 -19.55 -6.02
C HIS A 99 -21.25 -19.15 -5.19
N ILE A 100 -21.07 -18.34 -4.15
CA ILE A 100 -22.17 -17.82 -3.33
C ILE A 100 -23.11 -16.93 -4.18
N GLY A 101 -22.55 -16.03 -4.98
CA GLY A 101 -23.32 -15.14 -5.85
C GLY A 101 -24.14 -15.89 -6.90
N LEU A 102 -23.58 -16.96 -7.47
CA LEU A 102 -24.28 -17.83 -8.43
C LEU A 102 -25.51 -18.48 -7.79
N GLU A 103 -25.34 -19.10 -6.62
CA GLU A 103 -26.43 -19.79 -5.94
C GLU A 103 -27.50 -18.81 -5.45
N ALA A 104 -27.11 -17.67 -4.87
CA ALA A 104 -28.03 -16.63 -4.46
C ALA A 104 -28.85 -16.09 -5.65
N GLY A 105 -28.17 -15.81 -6.77
CA GLY A 105 -28.82 -15.35 -8.00
C GLY A 105 -29.81 -16.37 -8.57
N ARG A 106 -29.44 -17.65 -8.57
CA ARG A 106 -30.32 -18.75 -9.01
C ARG A 106 -31.58 -18.86 -8.17
N ILE A 107 -31.44 -18.81 -6.84
CA ILE A 107 -32.57 -18.87 -5.90
C ILE A 107 -33.50 -17.67 -6.13
N LEU A 108 -32.95 -16.45 -6.17
CA LEU A 108 -33.75 -15.25 -6.39
C LEU A 108 -34.45 -15.26 -7.75
N GLY A 109 -33.77 -15.69 -8.81
CA GLY A 109 -34.36 -15.80 -10.14
C GLY A 109 -35.53 -16.78 -10.19
N LEU A 110 -35.40 -17.93 -9.52
CA LEU A 110 -36.47 -18.92 -9.42
C LEU A 110 -37.66 -18.37 -8.61
N LEU A 111 -37.40 -17.74 -7.48
CA LEU A 111 -38.45 -17.13 -6.63
C LEU A 111 -39.18 -16.00 -7.36
N ASP A 112 -38.46 -15.14 -8.08
CA ASP A 112 -39.06 -14.09 -8.92
C ASP A 112 -39.90 -14.71 -10.04
N GLY A 113 -39.42 -15.77 -10.70
CA GLY A 113 -40.16 -16.49 -11.74
C GLY A 113 -41.48 -17.08 -11.23
N VAL A 114 -41.46 -17.73 -10.06
CA VAL A 114 -42.66 -18.28 -9.42
C VAL A 114 -43.62 -17.15 -9.02
N ALA A 115 -43.11 -16.07 -8.42
CA ALA A 115 -43.93 -14.93 -8.03
C ALA A 115 -44.61 -14.25 -9.22
N ASN A 116 -43.90 -14.12 -10.34
CA ASN A 116 -44.44 -13.54 -11.58
C ASN A 116 -45.48 -14.46 -12.24
N SER A 117 -45.18 -15.75 -12.33
CA SER A 117 -46.15 -16.74 -12.85
C SER A 117 -47.46 -16.71 -12.06
N ARG A 118 -47.41 -16.57 -10.73
CA ARG A 118 -48.62 -16.45 -9.90
C ARG A 118 -49.41 -15.17 -10.14
N LYS A 119 -48.73 -14.05 -10.44
CA LYS A 119 -49.40 -12.79 -10.81
C LYS A 119 -50.12 -12.94 -12.16
N GLU A 120 -49.45 -13.56 -13.13
CA GLU A 120 -49.99 -13.77 -14.48
C GLU A 120 -51.17 -14.76 -14.50
N CYS A 121 -51.09 -15.85 -13.72
CA CYS A 121 -52.18 -16.84 -13.62
C CYS A 121 -53.38 -16.38 -12.75
N GLY A 122 -53.38 -15.14 -12.23
CA GLY A 122 -54.53 -14.59 -11.52
C GLY A 122 -54.81 -15.23 -10.16
N PHE A 123 -53.78 -15.69 -9.44
CA PHE A 123 -53.97 -16.25 -8.09
C PHE A 123 -54.52 -15.17 -7.13
N ASN A 124 -55.62 -15.49 -6.44
CA ASN A 124 -56.36 -14.56 -5.58
C ASN A 124 -55.56 -14.00 -4.39
N ASN A 125 -54.52 -14.72 -3.92
CA ASN A 125 -53.72 -14.30 -2.78
C ASN A 125 -52.21 -14.26 -3.11
N LEU A 126 -51.70 -13.06 -3.34
CA LEU A 126 -50.32 -12.76 -3.72
C LEU A 126 -49.48 -12.22 -2.55
N ALA A 127 -50.12 -11.82 -1.45
CA ALA A 127 -49.45 -11.16 -0.32
C ALA A 127 -48.38 -12.05 0.35
N PRO A 128 -48.64 -13.34 0.65
CA PRO A 128 -47.63 -14.23 1.24
C PRO A 128 -46.42 -14.42 0.34
N THR A 129 -46.61 -14.60 -0.97
CA THR A 129 -45.48 -14.77 -1.89
C THR A 129 -44.69 -13.50 -2.10
N ALA A 130 -45.36 -12.35 -2.09
CA ALA A 130 -44.66 -11.07 -2.14
C ALA A 130 -43.83 -10.85 -0.87
N GLN A 131 -44.33 -11.28 0.30
CA GLN A 131 -43.58 -11.20 1.55
C GLN A 131 -42.37 -12.16 1.55
N LEU A 132 -42.57 -13.44 1.23
CA LEU A 132 -41.49 -14.42 1.14
C LEU A 132 -40.39 -14.01 0.15
N LEU A 133 -40.77 -13.42 -0.99
CA LEU A 133 -39.81 -12.90 -1.95
C LEU A 133 -39.04 -11.69 -1.41
N ARG A 134 -39.71 -10.80 -0.66
CA ARG A 134 -39.03 -9.68 0.01
C ARG A 134 -38.03 -10.18 1.05
N ASP A 135 -38.44 -11.15 1.87
CA ASP A 135 -37.59 -11.72 2.91
C ASP A 135 -36.37 -12.41 2.30
N ALA A 136 -36.57 -13.24 1.27
CA ALA A 136 -35.49 -13.87 0.54
C ALA A 136 -34.51 -12.86 -0.10
N LYS A 137 -35.01 -11.73 -0.63
CA LYS A 137 -34.16 -10.65 -1.18
C LYS A 137 -33.32 -9.96 -0.12
N LEU A 138 -33.82 -9.86 1.11
CA LEU A 138 -33.07 -9.30 2.23
C LEU A 138 -32.01 -10.29 2.73
N GLU A 139 -32.39 -11.54 2.94
CA GLU A 139 -31.49 -12.61 3.42
C GLU A 139 -30.36 -12.92 2.43
N LEU A 140 -30.68 -12.97 1.13
CA LEU A 140 -29.69 -13.23 0.07
C LEU A 140 -28.98 -11.95 -0.40
N SER A 141 -29.14 -10.83 0.29
CA SER A 141 -28.39 -9.62 -0.02
C SER A 141 -26.92 -9.77 0.39
N ILE A 142 -26.01 -9.13 -0.34
CA ILE A 142 -24.57 -9.14 -0.04
C ILE A 142 -24.30 -8.76 1.43
N LYS A 143 -25.04 -7.78 1.96
CA LYS A 143 -24.89 -7.34 3.35
C LYS A 143 -25.18 -8.45 4.36
N PHE A 144 -26.14 -9.33 4.09
CA PHE A 144 -26.50 -10.43 4.96
C PHE A 144 -25.65 -11.69 4.69
N LEU A 145 -25.41 -12.03 3.42
CA LEU A 145 -24.63 -13.20 3.01
C LEU A 145 -23.19 -13.18 3.54
N PHE A 146 -22.58 -12.01 3.66
CA PHE A 146 -21.21 -11.83 4.15
C PHE A 146 -21.16 -11.24 5.56
N SER A 147 -22.30 -11.16 6.26
CA SER A 147 -22.30 -10.79 7.68
C SER A 147 -21.76 -11.93 8.54
N GLU A 148 -21.18 -11.61 9.71
CA GLU A 148 -20.74 -12.62 10.70
C GLU A 148 -21.89 -13.53 11.21
N HIS A 149 -23.14 -13.15 10.97
CA HIS A 149 -24.28 -13.98 11.33
C HIS A 149 -24.44 -15.14 10.35
N ILE A 150 -23.72 -16.22 10.62
CA ILE A 150 -24.01 -17.54 10.08
C ILE A 150 -25.44 -17.88 10.51
N ILE A 151 -26.42 -17.74 9.61
CA ILE A 151 -27.72 -18.36 9.80
C ILE A 151 -27.49 -19.86 9.61
N ILE A 152 -27.09 -20.53 10.70
CA ILE A 152 -27.19 -21.98 10.80
C ILE A 152 -28.68 -22.29 10.82
N VAL A 153 -29.29 -22.41 9.64
CA VAL A 153 -30.57 -23.12 9.53
C VAL A 153 -30.23 -24.61 9.54
N ASN A 154 -30.12 -25.20 10.72
CA ASN A 154 -30.11 -26.66 10.89
C ASN A 154 -31.32 -27.08 11.73
N LYS A 155 -32.18 -27.87 11.08
CA LYS A 155 -33.20 -28.82 11.59
C LYS A 155 -34.27 -28.35 12.56
#